data_AF-A0A7Y8LPS8-F1
#
_entry.id   AF-A0A7Y8LPS8-F1
#
_cell.length_a   1.000
_cell.length_b   1.000
_cell.length_c   1.000
_cell.angle_alpha   90.00
_cell.angle_beta   90.00
_cell.angle_gamma   90.00
#
_symmetry.space_group_name_H-M   'P 1'
#
loop_
_entity.id
_entity.type
_entity.pdbx_description
1 polymer ?
#
loop_
_entity_poly.entity_id
_entity_poly.type
_entity_poly.pdbx_seq_one_letter_code
_entity_poly.pdbx_strand_id
1 'polypeptide(L)'
;MILVLAFSISLVGCYSTKVVVKESPGYESEKKGPPPWAPAHGHRAKYRYHYYPSAYVYFDVGRRLYFYFQDDQWRVSASLPVGIRIATGEYVVLEMDTDRPYQFHSDVEKRYPPGQLKKSDKGKGKGKWN
;
A
#
# COMPACT_ATOMS: atom_id res chain seq x y z
N MET A 1 -25.87 56.58 44.00
CA MET A 1 -26.87 56.91 42.95
C MET A 1 -26.12 57.74 41.91
N ILE A 2 -25.90 57.32 40.67
CA ILE A 2 -26.93 57.01 39.67
C ILE A 2 -26.52 55.79 38.83
N LEU A 3 -27.55 54.99 38.58
CA LEU A 3 -27.65 53.82 37.75
C LEU A 3 -27.72 54.25 36.27
N VAL A 4 -26.90 53.67 35.38
CA VAL A 4 -27.22 53.65 33.94
C VAL A 4 -26.99 52.23 33.42
N LEU A 5 -28.11 51.54 33.22
CA LEU A 5 -28.22 50.31 32.46
C LEU A 5 -27.96 50.62 30.99
N ALA A 6 -26.96 49.96 30.39
CA ALA A 6 -26.83 49.88 28.94
C ALA A 6 -26.59 48.43 28.53
N PHE A 7 -27.69 47.87 28.04
CA PHE A 7 -27.88 46.59 27.39
C PHE A 7 -26.81 46.35 26.31
N SER A 8 -26.12 45.21 26.35
CA SER A 8 -25.30 44.74 25.21
C SER A 8 -25.39 43.22 25.16
N ILE A 9 -26.35 42.77 24.37
CA ILE A 9 -26.58 41.38 23.99
C ILE A 9 -25.29 40.82 23.39
N SER A 10 -24.54 40.02 24.16
CA SER A 10 -23.44 39.23 23.61
C SER A 10 -24.01 37.90 23.13
N LEU A 11 -24.01 37.77 21.81
CA LEU A 11 -24.57 36.69 21.00
C LEU A 11 -24.19 35.31 21.55
N VAL A 12 -25.20 34.48 21.80
CA VAL A 12 -25.03 33.04 21.99
C VAL A 12 -24.52 32.47 20.68
N GLY A 13 -23.21 32.28 20.58
CA GLY A 13 -22.58 31.60 19.46
C GLY A 13 -22.90 30.11 19.51
N CYS A 14 -23.84 29.65 18.68
CA CYS A 14 -23.94 28.25 18.32
C CYS A 14 -22.68 27.86 17.55
N TYR A 15 -21.72 27.22 18.22
CA TYR A 15 -20.65 26.53 17.52
C TYR A 15 -21.25 25.32 16.81
N SER A 16 -21.52 25.44 15.50
CA SER A 16 -21.71 24.27 14.66
C SER A 16 -20.41 23.47 14.68
N THR A 17 -20.40 22.38 15.43
CA THR A 17 -19.42 21.32 15.29
C THR A 17 -19.51 20.80 13.86
N LYS A 18 -18.62 21.28 12.98
CA LYS A 18 -18.39 20.60 11.69
C LYS A 18 -17.69 19.29 12.02
N VAL A 19 -18.48 18.22 12.07
CA VAL A 19 -17.93 16.86 12.02
C VAL A 19 -17.30 16.74 10.64
N VAL A 20 -15.98 16.87 10.56
CA VAL A 20 -15.23 16.46 9.38
C VAL A 20 -15.33 14.94 9.35
N VAL A 21 -16.34 14.45 8.66
CA VAL A 21 -16.36 13.06 8.18
C VAL A 21 -15.14 12.96 7.30
N LYS A 22 -14.11 12.27 7.80
CA LYS A 22 -12.98 11.86 6.98
C LYS A 22 -13.60 10.89 5.97
N GLU A 23 -14.00 11.41 4.81
CA GLU A 23 -14.34 10.61 3.65
C GLU A 23 -13.08 9.82 3.31
N SER A 24 -12.94 8.65 3.94
CA SER A 24 -12.15 7.59 3.37
C SER A 24 -12.83 7.32 2.03
N PRO A 25 -12.16 7.53 0.88
CA PRO A 25 -12.78 7.17 -0.39
C PRO A 25 -13.07 5.67 -0.30
N GLY A 26 -14.34 5.33 -0.17
CA GLY A 26 -14.81 3.96 -0.34
C GLY A 26 -14.57 3.63 -1.81
N TYR A 27 -13.45 3.00 -2.10
CA TYR A 27 -13.18 2.52 -3.44
C TYR A 27 -13.98 1.24 -3.64
N GLU A 28 -15.06 1.43 -4.39
CA GLU A 28 -15.96 0.43 -4.93
C GLU A 28 -15.16 -0.72 -5.58
N SER A 29 -15.12 -1.85 -4.87
CA SER A 29 -14.46 -3.06 -5.30
C SER A 29 -15.34 -3.80 -6.30
N GLU A 30 -15.42 -3.32 -7.53
CA GLU A 30 -16.12 -4.05 -8.57
C GLU A 30 -15.35 -4.01 -9.90
N LYS A 31 -14.37 -4.90 -10.06
CA LYS A 31 -13.99 -5.41 -11.38
C LYS A 31 -13.60 -6.89 -11.32
N LYS A 32 -14.40 -7.73 -12.00
CA LYS A 32 -14.18 -9.17 -12.25
C LYS A 32 -13.07 -9.43 -13.28
N GLY A 33 -11.96 -8.70 -13.20
CA GLY A 33 -10.77 -8.88 -14.04
C GLY A 33 -9.61 -9.49 -13.24
N PRO A 34 -8.56 -10.03 -13.89
CA PRO A 34 -7.32 -10.34 -13.19
C PRO A 34 -6.85 -9.08 -12.44
N PRO A 35 -6.31 -9.23 -11.22
CA PRO A 35 -5.99 -8.08 -10.41
C PRO A 35 -4.93 -7.22 -11.12
N PRO A 36 -4.87 -5.89 -10.88
CA PRO A 36 -4.04 -4.96 -11.64
C PRO A 36 -2.53 -5.24 -11.61
N TRP A 37 -2.09 -6.17 -10.76
CA TRP A 37 -0.70 -6.58 -10.59
C TRP A 37 -0.30 -7.82 -11.40
N ALA A 38 -1.27 -8.50 -12.03
CA ALA A 38 -1.04 -9.64 -12.90
C ALA A 38 -0.97 -9.17 -14.36
N PRO A 39 0.00 -9.66 -15.17
CA PRO A 39 0.10 -9.25 -16.57
C PRO A 39 -1.21 -9.53 -17.31
N ALA A 40 -1.90 -8.47 -17.72
CA ALA A 40 -3.00 -8.55 -18.68
C ALA A 40 -2.41 -8.39 -20.08
N HIS A 41 -2.60 -9.39 -20.95
CA HIS A 41 -2.03 -9.41 -22.30
C HIS A 41 -2.29 -8.08 -23.05
N GLY A 42 -1.22 -7.39 -23.45
CA GLY A 42 -1.28 -6.13 -24.20
C GLY A 42 -1.35 -4.84 -23.36
N HIS A 43 -1.48 -4.94 -22.03
CA HIS A 43 -1.43 -3.77 -21.13
C HIS A 43 0.00 -3.55 -20.62
N ARG A 44 0.49 -2.30 -20.65
CA ARG A 44 1.80 -1.95 -20.09
C ARG A 44 1.61 -1.35 -18.70
N ALA A 45 2.00 -2.09 -17.68
CA ALA A 45 2.02 -1.59 -16.32
C ALA A 45 2.90 -0.33 -16.19
N LYS A 46 2.45 0.64 -15.39
CA LYS A 46 3.19 1.88 -15.14
C LYS A 46 4.33 1.72 -14.14
N TYR A 47 4.15 0.86 -13.15
CA TYR A 47 5.07 0.67 -12.04
C TYR A 47 5.51 -0.78 -11.93
N ARG A 48 6.78 -0.96 -11.56
CA ARG A 48 7.37 -2.28 -11.34
C ARG A 48 7.93 -2.33 -9.92
N TYR A 49 7.43 -3.30 -9.16
CA TYR A 49 7.78 -3.50 -7.76
C TYR A 49 8.52 -4.82 -7.56
N HIS A 50 9.53 -4.80 -6.70
CA HIS A 50 10.04 -6.01 -6.06
C HIS A 50 9.30 -6.18 -4.73
N TYR A 51 8.44 -7.19 -4.65
CA TYR A 51 7.75 -7.55 -3.43
C TYR A 51 8.56 -8.58 -2.65
N TYR A 52 8.89 -8.30 -1.40
CA TYR A 52 9.62 -9.16 -0.48
C TYR A 52 8.63 -9.78 0.51
N PRO A 53 8.16 -11.03 0.29
CA PRO A 53 7.08 -11.61 1.08
C PRO A 53 7.43 -11.81 2.55
N SER A 54 8.71 -12.05 2.87
CA SER A 54 9.18 -12.27 4.24
C SER A 54 9.07 -11.05 5.15
N ALA A 55 9.04 -9.84 4.56
CA ALA A 55 8.98 -8.59 5.29
C ALA A 55 7.77 -7.73 4.91
N TYR A 56 6.91 -8.21 4.00
CA TYR A 56 5.78 -7.46 3.45
C TYR A 56 6.18 -6.08 2.87
N VAL A 57 7.35 -6.03 2.23
CA VAL A 57 7.93 -4.81 1.67
C VAL A 57 7.75 -4.79 0.16
N TYR A 58 7.35 -3.64 -0.40
CA TYR A 58 7.42 -3.36 -1.82
C TYR A 58 8.55 -2.37 -2.08
N PHE A 59 9.41 -2.66 -3.05
CA PHE A 59 10.41 -1.72 -3.55
C PHE A 59 10.06 -1.33 -4.97
N ASP A 60 9.77 -0.05 -5.20
CA ASP A 60 9.57 0.50 -6.53
C ASP A 60 10.91 0.68 -7.22
N VAL A 61 11.13 -0.07 -8.30
CA VAL A 61 12.42 -0.09 -9.02
C VAL A 61 12.67 1.24 -9.74
N GLY A 62 11.61 1.89 -10.25
CA GLY A 62 11.73 3.13 -11.01
C GLY A 62 11.95 4.35 -10.10
N ARG A 63 11.20 4.43 -9.01
CA ARG A 63 11.25 5.56 -8.06
C ARG A 63 12.27 5.37 -6.94
N ARG A 64 12.77 4.14 -6.75
CA ARG A 64 13.71 3.75 -5.68
C ARG A 64 13.13 4.04 -4.29
N LEU A 65 11.85 3.71 -4.10
CA LEU A 65 11.11 3.91 -2.85
C LEU A 65 10.68 2.57 -2.27
N TYR A 66 10.75 2.47 -0.95
CA TYR A 66 10.23 1.36 -0.17
C TYR A 66 8.85 1.70 0.37
N PHE A 67 7.92 0.74 0.29
CA PHE A 67 6.61 0.76 0.92
C PHE A 67 6.56 -0.40 1.92
N TYR A 68 6.26 -0.10 3.18
CA TYR A 68 6.29 -1.07 4.27
C TYR A 68 5.26 -0.71 5.34
N PHE A 69 4.79 -1.70 6.09
CA PHE A 69 3.83 -1.49 7.17
C PHE A 69 4.57 -1.27 8.50
N GLN A 70 4.25 -0.19 9.21
CA GLN A 70 4.80 0.15 10.51
C GLN A 70 3.83 1.06 11.26
N ASP A 71 3.68 0.84 12.57
CA ASP A 71 2.79 1.63 13.43
C ASP A 71 1.35 1.71 12.89
N ASP A 72 0.81 0.54 12.52
CA ASP A 72 -0.52 0.36 11.93
C ASP A 72 -0.77 1.13 10.62
N GLN A 73 0.29 1.56 9.93
CA GLN A 73 0.18 2.34 8.71
C GLN A 73 1.20 1.92 7.65
N TRP A 74 0.81 2.06 6.39
CA TRP A 74 1.75 1.99 5.27
C TRP A 74 2.61 3.25 5.22
N ARG A 75 3.92 3.07 5.26
CA ARG A 75 4.92 4.13 5.14
C ARG A 75 5.67 4.02 3.83
N VAL A 76 6.20 5.17 3.39
CA VAL A 76 7.03 5.29 2.19
C VAL A 76 8.33 5.98 2.55
N SER A 77 9.47 5.42 2.11
CA SER A 77 10.79 6.00 2.39
C SER A 77 11.81 5.61 1.31
N ALA A 78 12.85 6.43 1.14
CA ALA A 78 14.00 6.10 0.29
C ALA A 78 14.90 5.01 0.90
N SER A 79 14.78 4.74 2.20
CA SER A 79 15.54 3.72 2.91
C SER A 79 14.65 2.95 3.88
N LEU A 80 14.94 1.67 4.07
CA LEU A 80 14.28 0.85 5.08
C LEU A 80 14.73 1.24 6.50
N PRO A 81 13.83 1.26 7.49
CA PRO A 81 14.19 1.33 8.90
C PRO A 81 15.09 0.17 9.31
N VAL A 82 15.97 0.39 10.29
CA VAL A 82 16.95 -0.61 10.79
C VAL A 82 16.31 -1.93 11.24
N GLY A 83 15.06 -1.89 11.71
CA GLY A 83 14.32 -3.08 12.15
C GLY A 83 13.77 -3.97 11.03
N ILE A 84 13.73 -3.48 9.78
CA ILE A 84 13.16 -4.22 8.65
C ILE A 84 14.29 -4.81 7.82
N ARG A 85 14.31 -6.13 7.70
CA ARG A 85 15.31 -6.87 6.91
C ARG A 85 14.65 -7.54 5.71
N ILE A 86 15.21 -7.31 4.53
CA ILE A 86 14.80 -7.97 3.30
C ILE A 86 15.92 -8.89 2.80
N ALA A 87 15.54 -10.06 2.27
CA ALA A 87 16.48 -10.93 1.57
C ALA A 87 16.56 -10.48 0.11
N THR A 88 17.69 -9.91 -0.30
CA THR A 88 17.85 -9.23 -1.60
C THR A 88 17.57 -10.14 -2.82
N GLY A 89 17.68 -11.47 -2.66
CA GLY A 89 17.37 -12.46 -3.70
C GLY A 89 16.00 -13.13 -3.59
N GLU A 90 15.20 -12.83 -2.57
CA GLU A 90 13.89 -13.48 -2.34
C GLU A 90 12.76 -12.48 -2.55
N TYR A 91 12.53 -12.10 -3.81
CA TYR A 91 11.45 -11.20 -4.20
C TYR A 91 10.64 -11.74 -5.37
N VAL A 92 9.41 -11.23 -5.50
CA VAL A 92 8.54 -11.41 -6.66
C VAL A 92 8.45 -10.09 -7.40
N VAL A 93 8.54 -10.13 -8.73
CA VAL A 93 8.29 -8.96 -9.56
C VAL A 93 6.78 -8.79 -9.73
N LEU A 94 6.27 -7.62 -9.34
CA LEU A 94 4.88 -7.22 -9.54
C LEU A 94 4.84 -6.01 -10.46
N GLU A 95 3.98 -6.05 -11.47
CA GLU A 95 3.80 -4.96 -12.42
C GLU A 95 2.39 -4.41 -12.23
N MET A 96 2.27 -3.15 -11.79
CA MET A 96 0.98 -2.55 -11.40
C MET A 96 0.78 -1.17 -12.04
N ASP A 97 -0.49 -0.77 -12.18
CA ASP A 97 -0.88 0.57 -12.66
C ASP A 97 -1.12 1.60 -11.56
N THR A 98 -0.85 1.22 -10.31
CA THR A 98 -0.93 2.10 -9.15
C THR A 98 0.45 2.45 -8.64
N ASP A 99 0.59 3.68 -8.15
CA ASP A 99 1.77 4.17 -7.47
C ASP A 99 1.77 3.79 -5.96
N ARG A 100 0.69 3.14 -5.50
CA ARG A 100 0.46 2.68 -4.12
C ARG A 100 0.20 1.16 -4.11
N PRO A 101 1.26 0.34 -4.10
CA PRO A 101 1.14 -1.11 -4.29
C PRO A 101 0.35 -1.80 -3.16
N TYR A 102 0.36 -1.21 -1.95
CA TYR A 102 -0.31 -1.73 -0.77
C TYR A 102 -1.84 -1.74 -0.85
N GLN A 103 -2.44 -1.06 -1.83
CA GLN A 103 -3.89 -1.13 -2.08
C GLN A 103 -4.36 -2.55 -2.40
N PHE A 104 -3.47 -3.40 -2.93
CA PHE A 104 -3.74 -4.79 -3.30
C PHE A 104 -3.03 -5.78 -2.37
N HIS A 105 -2.61 -5.33 -1.18
CA HIS A 105 -1.76 -6.13 -0.29
C HIS A 105 -2.37 -7.48 0.08
N SER A 106 -3.66 -7.49 0.42
CA SER A 106 -4.40 -8.72 0.77
C SER A 106 -4.33 -9.78 -0.32
N ASP A 107 -4.48 -9.38 -1.58
CA ASP A 107 -4.45 -10.31 -2.72
C ASP A 107 -3.03 -10.79 -3.02
N VAL A 108 -2.06 -9.88 -2.92
CA VAL A 108 -0.64 -10.18 -3.13
C VAL A 108 -0.14 -11.15 -2.07
N GLU A 109 -0.45 -10.91 -0.79
CA GLU A 109 -0.08 -11.79 0.32
C GLU A 109 -0.70 -13.19 0.14
N LYS A 110 -1.98 -13.26 -0.23
CA LYS A 110 -2.66 -14.54 -0.47
C LYS A 110 -1.98 -15.35 -1.59
N ARG A 111 -1.49 -14.69 -2.65
CA ARG A 111 -0.79 -15.38 -3.74
C ARG A 111 0.68 -15.68 -3.42
N TYR A 112 1.34 -14.81 -2.67
CA TYR A 112 2.76 -14.90 -2.34
C TYR A 112 2.96 -14.78 -0.82
N PRO A 113 2.56 -15.79 -0.05
CA PRO A 113 2.75 -15.77 1.40
C PRO A 113 4.24 -15.93 1.74
N PRO A 114 4.65 -15.48 2.94
CA PRO A 114 6.04 -15.58 3.39
C PRO A 114 6.55 -17.04 3.36
N GLY A 115 7.80 -17.22 2.92
CA GLY A 115 8.51 -18.50 2.97
C GLY A 115 8.32 -19.45 1.78
N GLN A 116 7.51 -19.11 0.76
CA GLN A 116 7.26 -20.02 -0.37
C GLN A 116 8.32 -19.97 -1.50
N LEU A 117 9.06 -18.86 -1.66
CA LEU A 117 9.93 -18.64 -2.83
C LEU A 117 11.06 -19.67 -2.98
N LYS A 118 11.54 -20.27 -1.88
CA LYS A 118 12.64 -21.27 -1.88
C LYS A 118 12.32 -22.58 -2.61
N LYS A 119 11.04 -22.90 -2.86
CA LYS A 119 10.65 -24.18 -3.48
C LYS A 119 10.74 -24.17 -5.00
N SER A 120 10.68 -23.00 -5.65
CA SER A 120 10.55 -22.87 -7.10
C SER A 120 11.81 -23.27 -7.88
N ASP A 121 13.00 -23.02 -7.33
CA ASP A 121 14.27 -23.30 -8.04
C ASP A 121 14.67 -24.77 -8.02
N LYS A 122 14.07 -25.59 -7.14
CA LYS A 122 14.46 -26.99 -6.96
C LYS A 122 13.85 -27.96 -8.00
N GLY A 123 13.01 -27.48 -8.92
CA GLY A 123 12.24 -28.31 -9.85
C GLY A 123 12.62 -28.22 -11.34
N LYS A 124 13.40 -27.23 -11.79
CA LYS A 124 13.79 -27.08 -13.21
C LYS A 124 15.21 -27.58 -13.48
N GLY A 125 15.46 -28.85 -13.15
CA GLY A 125 16.70 -29.54 -13.46
C GLY A 125 16.45 -30.84 -14.20
N LYS A 126 16.89 -30.90 -15.46
CA LYS A 126 17.11 -32.10 -16.31
C LYS A 126 15.92 -32.65 -17.12
N GLY A 127 15.55 -31.94 -18.18
CA GLY A 127 15.23 -32.60 -19.45
C GLY A 127 16.53 -32.89 -20.21
N LYS A 128 17.02 -34.13 -20.14
CA LYS A 128 18.11 -34.65 -20.98
C LYS A 128 17.57 -34.76 -22.41
N TRP A 129 18.21 -34.13 -23.38
CA TRP A 129 18.04 -34.47 -24.79
C TRP A 129 19.09 -35.53 -25.13
N ASN A 130 18.63 -36.74 -25.43
CA ASN A 130 19.33 -37.75 -26.22
C ASN A 130 18.38 -38.18 -27.33
#